data_AF-A0A7J8BUM9-F1
#
_entry.id   AF-A0A7J8BUM9-F1
#
_cell.length_a   1.000
_cell.length_b   1.000
_cell.length_c   1.000
_cell.angle_alpha   90.00
_cell.angle_beta   90.00
_cell.angle_gamma   90.00
#
_symmetry.space_group_name_H-M   'P 1'
#
loop_
_entity.id
_entity.type
_entity.pdbx_description
1 polymer ?
#
loop_
_entity_poly.entity_id
_entity_poly.type
_entity_poly.pdbx_seq_one_letter_code
_entity_poly.pdbx_strand_id
1 'polypeptide(L)'
;MLRMYPVLQKVDIQLIKWKKCFHAMPSVTKNMLCAGSPQGGKDACQGDSGGPLVCQKKGNENIWYQLGIVSWGVGCGKKNLPGVYTKVSNYLSWINMVTTASGRPYASEPDSGYSLRLSPWTILLLYFVMILLPP
;
A
#
# COMPACT_ATOMS: atom_id res chain seq x y z
N MET A 1 -17.64 -24.48 4.21
CA MET A 1 -17.09 -24.48 5.59
C MET A 1 -15.66 -23.96 5.49
N LEU A 2 -15.33 -22.83 6.12
CA LEU A 2 -14.01 -22.21 6.00
C LEU A 2 -13.05 -22.92 6.96
N ARG A 3 -11.93 -23.42 6.42
CA ARG A 3 -10.95 -24.24 7.14
C ARG A 3 -10.01 -23.31 7.91
N MET A 4 -10.04 -23.38 9.24
CA MET A 4 -9.06 -22.71 10.08
C MET A 4 -7.79 -23.57 10.13
N TYR A 5 -6.64 -22.98 9.79
CA TYR A 5 -5.37 -23.70 9.76
C TYR A 5 -4.60 -23.44 11.07
N PRO A 6 -3.94 -24.46 11.65
CA PRO A 6 -3.19 -24.31 12.90
C PRO A 6 -1.83 -23.59 12.72
N VAL A 7 -1.51 -23.19 11.48
CA VAL A 7 -0.23 -22.56 11.11
C VAL A 7 -0.50 -21.31 10.30
N LEU A 8 0.34 -20.29 10.48
CA LEU A 8 0.22 -19.00 9.79
C LEU A 8 0.21 -19.20 8.27
N GLN A 9 -0.74 -18.57 7.60
CA GLN A 9 -0.90 -18.62 6.15
C GLN A 9 -0.51 -17.28 5.53
N LYS A 10 -0.24 -17.29 4.22
CA LYS A 10 -0.06 -16.08 3.42
C LYS A 10 -0.68 -16.25 2.04
N VAL A 11 -1.05 -15.14 1.42
CA VAL A 11 -1.55 -15.13 0.03
C VAL A 11 -1.09 -13.86 -0.69
N ASP A 12 -0.59 -14.04 -1.91
CA ASP A 12 -0.22 -12.91 -2.77
C ASP A 12 -1.43 -12.43 -3.57
N ILE A 13 -1.76 -11.15 -3.40
CA ILE A 13 -2.88 -10.46 -4.05
C ILE A 13 -2.43 -9.11 -4.60
N GLN A 14 -3.22 -8.54 -5.52
CA GLN A 14 -2.88 -7.27 -6.18
C GLN A 14 -3.74 -6.13 -5.64
N LEU A 15 -3.12 -4.95 -5.50
CA LEU A 15 -3.87 -3.72 -5.26
C LEU A 15 -4.76 -3.39 -6.45
N ILE A 16 -6.00 -3.02 -6.17
CA ILE A 16 -6.99 -2.63 -7.17
C ILE A 16 -7.20 -1.13 -7.10
N LYS A 17 -7.14 -0.47 -8.27
CA LYS A 17 -7.43 0.96 -8.39
C LYS A 17 -8.77 1.29 -7.74
N TRP A 18 -8.79 2.31 -6.88
CA TRP A 18 -9.97 2.68 -6.09
C TRP A 18 -11.24 2.83 -6.94
N LYS A 19 -11.15 3.47 -8.12
CA LYS A 19 -12.29 3.63 -9.03
C LYS A 19 -12.89 2.28 -9.46
N LYS A 20 -12.04 1.32 -9.82
CA LYS A 20 -12.48 -0.05 -10.18
C LYS A 20 -13.10 -0.75 -8.98
N CYS A 21 -12.54 -0.57 -7.79
CA CYS A 21 -13.13 -1.13 -6.58
C CYS A 21 -14.50 -0.52 -6.26
N PHE A 22 -14.64 0.80 -6.31
CA PHE A 22 -15.90 1.50 -6.07
C PHE A 22 -17.01 1.05 -7.03
N HIS A 23 -16.68 0.80 -8.30
CA HIS A 23 -17.63 0.24 -9.25
C HIS A 23 -18.11 -1.18 -8.89
N ALA A 24 -17.24 -2.00 -8.30
CA ALA A 24 -17.61 -3.34 -7.84
C ALA A 24 -18.29 -3.32 -6.45
N MET A 25 -17.92 -2.35 -5.60
CA MET A 25 -18.27 -2.25 -4.19
C MET A 25 -18.63 -0.78 -3.84
N PRO A 26 -19.86 -0.32 -4.12
CA PRO A 26 -20.24 1.09 -3.98
C PRO A 26 -20.14 1.67 -2.55
N SER A 27 -20.11 0.81 -1.52
CA SER A 27 -19.94 1.22 -0.12
C SER A 27 -18.48 1.55 0.26
N VAL A 28 -17.51 1.36 -0.63
CA VAL A 28 -16.10 1.66 -0.38
C VAL A 28 -15.87 3.17 -0.31
N THR A 29 -15.23 3.63 0.76
CA THR A 29 -14.91 5.06 0.97
C THR A 29 -13.47 5.39 0.58
N LYS A 30 -13.10 6.67 0.59
CA LYS A 30 -11.70 7.12 0.36
C LYS A 30 -10.72 6.72 1.47
N ASN A 31 -11.24 6.29 2.63
CA ASN A 31 -10.45 5.74 3.74
C ASN A 31 -10.18 4.25 3.60
N MET A 32 -10.60 3.65 2.48
CA MET A 32 -10.43 2.24 2.18
C MET A 32 -9.63 2.05 0.89
N LEU A 33 -8.98 0.91 0.79
CA LEU A 33 -8.36 0.38 -0.42
C LEU A 33 -8.84 -1.06 -0.64
N CYS A 34 -8.62 -1.57 -1.85
CA CYS A 34 -9.03 -2.93 -2.18
C CYS A 34 -7.88 -3.73 -2.75
N ALA A 35 -7.86 -5.01 -2.42
CA ALA A 35 -6.89 -5.95 -2.94
C ALA A 35 -7.56 -7.29 -3.23
N GLY A 36 -7.06 -8.00 -4.24
CA GLY A 36 -7.58 -9.31 -4.60
C GLY A 36 -6.90 -9.88 -5.84
N SER A 37 -7.31 -11.11 -6.19
CA SER A 37 -6.90 -11.79 -7.42
C SER A 37 -7.91 -11.51 -8.54
N PRO A 38 -7.48 -11.09 -9.75
CA PRO A 38 -8.35 -10.98 -10.91
C PRO A 38 -9.08 -12.29 -11.26
N GLN A 39 -8.47 -13.43 -10.94
CA GLN A 39 -9.02 -14.76 -11.16
C GLN A 39 -9.93 -15.23 -10.02
N GLY A 40 -9.96 -14.52 -8.89
CA GLY A 40 -10.55 -15.00 -7.64
C GLY A 40 -9.66 -16.05 -6.95
N GLY A 41 -10.23 -16.78 -5.99
CA GLY A 41 -9.62 -17.88 -5.24
C GLY A 41 -8.61 -17.48 -4.16
N LYS A 42 -8.17 -16.22 -4.13
CA LYS A 42 -7.15 -15.70 -3.21
C LYS A 42 -7.68 -14.47 -2.48
N ASP A 43 -7.67 -14.50 -1.15
CA ASP A 43 -8.15 -13.42 -0.30
C ASP A 43 -7.70 -13.57 1.14
N ALA A 44 -7.71 -12.46 1.88
CA ALA A 44 -7.81 -12.54 3.33
C ALA A 44 -9.21 -13.04 3.70
N CYS A 45 -9.32 -13.88 4.72
CA CYS A 45 -10.60 -14.51 5.04
C CYS A 45 -10.81 -14.59 6.56
N GLN A 46 -11.52 -15.62 7.02
CA GLN A 46 -11.84 -15.80 8.43
C GLN A 46 -10.56 -16.02 9.23
N GLY A 47 -10.42 -15.27 10.32
CA GLY A 47 -9.24 -15.29 11.18
C GLY A 47 -8.21 -14.21 10.85
N ASP A 48 -8.30 -13.56 9.67
CA ASP A 48 -7.36 -12.51 9.27
C ASP A 48 -7.84 -11.09 9.61
N SER A 49 -9.07 -10.93 10.15
CA SER A 49 -9.65 -9.61 10.48
C SER A 49 -8.74 -8.79 11.40
N GLY A 50 -8.45 -7.55 11.01
CA GLY A 50 -7.49 -6.68 11.71
C GLY A 50 -6.02 -6.96 11.38
N GLY A 51 -5.72 -8.02 10.62
CA GLY A 51 -4.38 -8.35 10.16
C GLY A 51 -3.83 -7.37 9.10
N PRO A 52 -2.53 -7.43 8.82
CA PRO A 52 -1.88 -6.47 7.93
C PRO A 52 -1.98 -6.89 6.45
N LEU A 53 -2.25 -5.90 5.58
CA LEU A 53 -1.92 -6.00 4.16
C LEU A 53 -0.57 -5.32 3.93
N VAL A 54 0.42 -6.10 3.48
CA VAL A 54 1.79 -5.63 3.29
C VAL A 54 2.24 -5.67 1.83
N CYS A 55 3.13 -4.76 1.43
CA CYS A 55 3.78 -4.76 0.13
C CYS A 55 5.26 -4.41 0.25
N GLN A 56 6.09 -5.01 -0.61
CA GLN A 56 7.50 -4.66 -0.71
C GLN A 56 7.68 -3.30 -1.38
N LYS A 57 8.72 -2.57 -0.95
CA LYS A 57 9.14 -1.32 -1.57
C LYS A 57 9.60 -1.58 -2.99
N LYS A 58 9.12 -0.77 -3.95
CA LYS A 58 9.58 -0.85 -5.33
C LYS A 58 11.10 -0.57 -5.38
N GLY A 59 11.86 -1.51 -5.93
CA GLY A 59 13.32 -1.40 -6.04
C GLY A 59 14.10 -1.80 -4.77
N ASN A 60 13.42 -2.20 -3.69
CA ASN A 60 14.07 -2.79 -2.52
C ASN A 60 13.14 -3.80 -1.84
N GLU A 61 13.32 -5.08 -2.18
CA GLU A 61 12.48 -6.18 -1.70
C GLU A 61 12.70 -6.53 -0.21
N ASN A 62 13.74 -5.98 0.42
CA ASN A 62 14.01 -6.19 1.85
C ASN A 62 13.17 -5.28 2.76
N ILE A 63 12.50 -4.26 2.19
CA ILE A 63 11.67 -3.32 2.94
C ILE A 63 10.20 -3.63 2.66
N TRP A 64 9.43 -3.87 3.73
CA TRP A 64 8.00 -4.10 3.69
C TRP A 64 7.24 -2.94 4.32
N TYR A 65 6.19 -2.49 3.65
CA TYR A 65 5.26 -1.49 4.16
C TYR A 65 3.91 -2.12 4.43
N GLN A 66 3.27 -1.70 5.52
CA GLN A 66 1.86 -2.01 5.78
C GLN A 66 0.98 -0.95 5.10
N LEU A 67 0.29 -1.36 4.03
CA LEU A 67 -0.58 -0.47 3.26
C LEU A 67 -2.00 -0.47 3.81
N GLY A 68 -2.42 -1.61 4.39
CA GLY A 68 -3.79 -1.78 4.82
C GLY A 68 -3.97 -2.62 6.07
N ILE A 69 -5.19 -2.59 6.59
CA ILE A 69 -5.68 -3.44 7.67
C ILE A 69 -6.90 -4.18 7.15
N VAL A 70 -6.91 -5.51 7.25
CA VAL A 70 -8.02 -6.37 6.81
C VAL A 70 -9.31 -5.91 7.50
N SER A 71 -10.35 -5.63 6.72
CA SER A 71 -11.59 -5.08 7.24
C SER A 71 -12.81 -5.94 6.89
N TRP A 72 -13.22 -5.95 5.62
CA TRP A 72 -14.45 -6.64 5.21
C TRP A 72 -14.42 -7.04 3.72
N GLY A 73 -15.38 -7.85 3.30
CA GLY A 73 -15.54 -8.30 1.91
C GLY A 73 -16.84 -9.09 1.73
N VAL A 74 -17.22 -9.39 0.49
CA VAL A 74 -18.43 -10.19 0.18
C VAL A 74 -18.02 -11.63 -0.10
N GLY A 75 -17.95 -12.43 0.97
CA GLY A 75 -17.31 -13.74 0.92
C GLY A 75 -15.79 -13.63 0.71
N CYS A 76 -15.12 -14.78 0.60
CA CYS A 76 -13.67 -14.82 0.42
C CYS A 76 -13.32 -15.25 -1.01
N GLY A 77 -12.43 -14.51 -1.65
CA GLY A 77 -11.82 -14.90 -2.93
C GLY A 77 -12.80 -14.99 -4.09
N LYS A 78 -13.94 -14.28 -4.01
CA LYS A 78 -14.89 -14.25 -5.12
C LYS A 78 -14.32 -13.47 -6.29
N LYS A 79 -14.46 -14.01 -7.50
CA LYS A 79 -14.07 -13.30 -8.73
C LYS A 79 -14.83 -11.98 -8.82
N ASN A 80 -14.11 -10.90 -9.19
CA ASN A 80 -14.62 -9.53 -9.30
C ASN A 80 -15.12 -8.87 -7.99
N LEU A 81 -15.04 -9.55 -6.85
CA LEU A 81 -15.42 -9.01 -5.54
C LEU A 81 -14.17 -8.99 -4.65
N PRO A 82 -13.42 -7.88 -4.62
CA PRO A 82 -12.17 -7.82 -3.88
C PRO A 82 -12.41 -7.67 -2.37
N GLY A 83 -11.40 -8.05 -1.58
CA GLY A 83 -11.34 -7.70 -0.17
C GLY A 83 -11.13 -6.19 0.01
N VAL A 84 -11.73 -5.64 1.07
CA VAL A 84 -11.67 -4.23 1.44
C VAL A 84 -10.86 -4.06 2.73
N TYR A 85 -9.93 -3.11 2.69
CA TYR A 85 -8.96 -2.86 3.73
C TYR A 85 -8.99 -1.38 4.12
N THR A 86 -8.73 -1.07 5.38
CA THR A 86 -8.48 0.31 5.83
C THR A 86 -7.21 0.82 5.16
N LYS A 87 -7.22 2.04 4.61
CA LYS A 87 -6.05 2.64 3.94
C LYS A 87 -5.15 3.33 4.97
N VAL A 88 -4.09 2.64 5.41
CA VAL A 88 -3.19 3.08 6.51
C VAL A 88 -2.59 4.46 6.24
N SER A 89 -2.24 4.76 4.99
CA SER A 89 -1.65 6.06 4.63
C SER A 89 -2.51 7.27 5.02
N ASN A 90 -3.84 7.11 5.07
CA ASN A 90 -4.75 8.20 5.49
C ASN A 90 -4.70 8.47 7.01
N TYR A 91 -4.10 7.56 7.79
CA TYR A 91 -4.07 7.63 9.25
C TYR A 91 -2.67 7.92 9.80
N LEU A 92 -1.65 8.11 8.94
CA LEU A 92 -0.27 8.33 9.38
C LEU A 92 -0.10 9.54 10.29
N SER A 93 -0.86 10.62 10.07
CA SER A 93 -0.84 11.80 10.95
C SER A 93 -1.32 11.46 12.37
N TRP A 94 -2.43 10.74 12.49
CA TRP A 94 -2.95 10.26 13.76
C TRP A 94 -2.00 9.27 14.44
N ILE A 95 -1.46 8.31 13.68
CA ILE A 95 -0.47 7.35 14.19
C ILE A 95 0.72 8.11 14.76
N ASN A 96 1.30 9.04 14.00
CA ASN A 96 2.44 9.83 14.44
C ASN A 96 2.14 10.65 15.70
N MET A 97 0.97 11.28 15.77
CA MET A 97 0.53 12.03 16.94
C MET A 97 0.48 11.14 18.19
N VAL A 98 -0.19 9.99 18.10
CA VAL A 98 -0.34 9.06 19.24
C VAL A 98 1.00 8.46 19.65
N THR A 99 1.83 8.05 18.69
CA THR A 99 3.11 7.42 18.98
C THR A 99 4.13 8.42 19.54
N THR A 100 4.10 9.67 19.08
CA THR A 100 4.88 10.77 19.66
C THR A 100 4.49 11.04 21.11
N ALA A 101 3.19 11.12 21.41
CA ALA A 101 2.70 11.29 22.77
C ALA A 101 3.11 10.13 23.70
N SER A 102 3.28 8.93 23.14
CA SER A 102 3.78 7.75 23.88
C SER A 102 5.31 7.70 24.04
N GLY A 103 6.05 8.72 23.57
CA GLY A 103 7.52 8.76 23.62
C GLY A 103 8.21 7.85 22.60
N ARG A 104 7.49 7.35 21.59
CA ARG A 104 7.99 6.45 20.54
C ARG A 104 7.55 6.93 19.15
N PRO A 105 8.04 8.08 18.67
CA PRO A 105 7.54 8.69 17.43
C PRO A 105 7.63 7.72 16.24
N TYR A 106 6.63 7.77 15.36
CA TYR A 106 6.61 6.97 14.14
C TYR A 106 7.69 7.48 13.19
N ALA A 107 8.64 6.62 12.82
CA ALA A 107 9.65 6.94 11.83
C ALA A 107 9.09 6.75 10.42
N SER A 108 8.72 7.84 9.74
CA SER A 108 8.35 7.79 8.33
C SER A 108 9.60 7.71 7.45
N GLU A 109 9.77 6.63 6.72
CA GLU A 109 10.73 6.60 5.62
C GLU A 109 10.13 7.38 4.44
N PRO A 110 10.80 8.40 3.88
CA PRO A 110 10.31 9.04 2.68
C PRO A 110 10.26 8.02 1.54
N ASP A 111 9.10 7.89 0.90
CA ASP A 111 8.92 7.03 -0.26
C ASP A 111 9.95 7.44 -1.32
N SER A 112 10.90 6.57 -1.61
CA SER A 112 11.99 6.80 -2.58
C SER A 112 11.51 6.89 -4.03
N GLY A 113 10.21 7.11 -4.24
CA GLY A 113 9.60 7.41 -5.52
C GLY A 113 10.00 8.80 -5.98
N TYR A 114 11.25 8.93 -6.43
CA TYR A 114 11.79 10.04 -7.22
C TYR A 114 11.26 11.44 -6.82
N SER A 115 11.80 12.01 -5.75
CA SER A 115 12.12 13.43 -5.81
C SER A 115 13.52 13.52 -6.39
N LEU A 116 13.64 13.59 -7.72
CA LEU A 116 14.77 14.30 -8.30
C LEU A 116 14.60 15.77 -7.92
N ARG A 117 14.88 16.12 -6.66
CA ARG A 117 15.45 17.42 -6.39
C ARG A 117 16.82 17.36 -7.04
N LEU A 118 16.87 17.67 -8.33
CA LEU A 118 18.13 18.05 -8.94
C LEU A 118 18.66 19.17 -8.03
N SER A 119 19.76 18.89 -7.34
CA SER A 119 20.47 19.92 -6.63
C SER A 119 20.70 21.11 -7.58
N PRO A 120 20.72 22.36 -7.09
CA PRO A 120 21.04 23.51 -7.94
C PRO A 120 22.32 23.30 -8.75
N TRP A 121 23.29 22.59 -8.17
CA TRP A 121 24.53 22.17 -8.81
C TRP A 121 24.32 21.23 -9.99
N THR A 122 23.44 20.23 -9.89
CA THR A 122 23.11 19.36 -11.03
C THR A 122 22.41 20.12 -12.17
N ILE A 123 21.62 21.16 -11.88
CA ILE A 123 21.03 22.02 -12.91
C ILE A 123 22.11 22.89 -13.58
N LEU A 124 23.00 23.50 -12.79
CA LEU A 124 24.14 24.28 -13.29
C LEU A 124 25.08 23.44 -14.14
N LEU A 125 25.36 22.20 -13.74
CA LEU A 125 26.25 21.29 -14.44
C LEU A 125 25.63 20.83 -15.77
N LEU A 126 24.32 20.54 -15.80
CA LEU A 126 23.60 20.26 -17.04
C LEU A 126 23.57 21.46 -17.99
N TYR A 127 23.38 22.68 -17.47
CA TYR A 127 23.42 23.90 -18.27
C TYR A 127 24.81 24.17 -18.84
N PHE A 128 25.86 23.98 -18.06
CA PHE A 128 27.25 24.13 -18.51
C PHE A 128 27.63 23.11 -19.57
N VAL A 129 27.21 21.85 -19.43
CA VAL A 129 27.43 20.81 -20.44
C VAL A 129 26.71 21.13 -21.76
N MET A 130 25.50 21.70 -21.70
CA MET A 130 24.78 22.14 -22.91
C MET A 130 25.41 23.36 -23.60
N ILE A 131 26.14 24.20 -22.87
CA ILE A 131 26.87 25.35 -23.45
C ILE A 131 28.21 24.91 -24.05
N LEU A 132 28.85 23.88 -23.49
CA LEU A 132 30.16 23.39 -23.94
C LEU A 132 30.11 22.38 -25.08
N LEU A 133 28.94 21.81 -25.37
CA LEU A 133 28.73 21.00 -26.56
C LEU A 133 28.19 21.92 -27.68
N PRO A 134 29.02 22.32 -28.67
CA PRO A 134 28.51 23.00 -29.86
C PRO A 134 27.56 22.05 -30.62
N PRO A 135 26.66 22.58 -31.46
CA PRO A 135 25.72 21.76 -32.24
C PRO A 135 26.42 20.76 -33.18
#